data_AF-A0A0P6XBN0-F1
#
_entry.id   AF-A0A0P6XBN0-F1
#
_cell.length_a   1.000
_cell.length_b   1.000
_cell.length_c   1.000
_cell.angle_alpha   90.00
_cell.angle_beta   90.00
_cell.angle_gamma   90.00
#
_symmetry.space_group_name_H-M   'P 1'
#
loop_
_entity.id
_entity.type
_entity.pdbx_description
1 polymer ?
#
loop_
_entity_poly.entity_id
_entity_poly.type
_entity_poly.pdbx_seq_one_letter_code
_entity_poly.pdbx_strand_id
1 'polypeptide(L)'
;MDAGEGYEAILRALQSPARERYARLLELHRETLARYTEAVKRIDARAAARASSDGRTMAQVVAHIADWERYFILAAGELAAGVAWPQFMELKGYLEEDGRCLQFESVDDFNAYSARRAAGWPWERIQRMALRAAEVLYALYTNAEILPIETLDASRMYDTEEFGFPLSIPVGWYLWAIAIGHELEEHAQDLQMWD
;
A
#
# COMPACT_ATOMS: atom_id res chain seq x y z
N MET A 1 1.43 -5.29 -18.31
CA MET A 1 0.58 -4.72 -17.26
C MET A 1 0.38 -3.27 -17.59
N ASP A 2 -0.83 -2.94 -18.00
CA ASP A 2 -1.39 -1.63 -17.70
C ASP A 2 -2.12 -1.72 -16.34
N ALA A 3 -2.68 -0.61 -15.86
CA ALA A 3 -3.41 -0.59 -14.59
C ALA A 3 -4.60 -1.59 -14.58
N GLY A 4 -5.32 -1.74 -15.70
CA GLY A 4 -6.45 -2.69 -15.79
C GLY A 4 -6.02 -4.15 -15.64
N GLU A 5 -4.87 -4.52 -16.19
CA GLU A 5 -4.29 -5.86 -16.02
C GLU A 5 -3.87 -6.15 -14.57
N GLY A 6 -3.53 -5.11 -13.80
CA GLY A 6 -3.16 -5.16 -12.38
C GLY A 6 -4.32 -5.58 -11.48
N TYR A 7 -5.43 -4.84 -11.49
CA TYR A 7 -6.64 -5.21 -10.74
C TYR A 7 -7.14 -6.61 -11.11
N GLU A 8 -7.13 -6.98 -12.39
CA GLU A 8 -7.52 -8.33 -12.78
C GLU A 8 -6.59 -9.41 -12.19
N ALA A 9 -5.28 -9.13 -12.06
CA ALA A 9 -4.34 -10.06 -11.44
C ALA A 9 -4.59 -10.22 -9.94
N ILE A 10 -4.82 -9.11 -9.22
CA ILE A 10 -5.24 -9.11 -7.82
C ILE A 10 -6.50 -9.98 -7.68
N LEU A 11 -7.47 -9.77 -8.56
CA LEU A 11 -8.73 -10.47 -8.53
C LEU A 11 -8.63 -11.97 -8.66
N ARG A 12 -7.89 -12.41 -9.68
CA ARG A 12 -7.62 -13.82 -9.92
C ARG A 12 -6.91 -14.43 -8.70
N ALA A 13 -6.03 -13.69 -8.05
CA ALA A 13 -5.39 -14.13 -6.83
C ALA A 13 -6.40 -14.28 -5.68
N LEU A 14 -7.23 -13.27 -5.41
CA LEU A 14 -8.19 -13.30 -4.29
C LEU A 14 -9.21 -14.43 -4.42
N GLN A 15 -9.62 -14.76 -5.66
CA GLN A 15 -10.53 -15.88 -5.95
C GLN A 15 -9.86 -17.27 -5.86
N SER A 16 -8.54 -17.34 -5.75
CA SER A 16 -7.79 -18.60 -5.66
C SER A 16 -7.81 -19.19 -4.23
N PRO A 17 -7.59 -20.50 -4.08
CA PRO A 17 -7.31 -21.11 -2.77
C PRO A 17 -6.09 -20.49 -2.08
N ALA A 18 -6.03 -20.52 -0.75
CA ALA A 18 -5.07 -19.74 0.05
C ALA A 18 -3.59 -19.87 -0.38
N ARG A 19 -3.10 -21.08 -0.66
CA ARG A 19 -1.71 -21.29 -1.13
C ARG A 19 -1.44 -20.67 -2.49
N GLU A 20 -2.39 -20.80 -3.41
CA GLU A 20 -2.29 -20.23 -4.75
C GLU A 20 -2.46 -18.71 -4.71
N ARG A 21 -3.39 -18.21 -3.89
CA ARG A 21 -3.56 -16.77 -3.59
C ARG A 21 -2.25 -16.18 -3.09
N TYR A 22 -1.61 -16.80 -2.09
CA TYR A 22 -0.31 -16.36 -1.58
C TYR A 22 0.75 -16.30 -2.67
N ALA A 23 0.92 -17.38 -3.46
CA ALA A 23 1.92 -17.41 -4.52
C ALA A 23 1.68 -16.35 -5.61
N ARG A 24 0.42 -16.10 -5.97
CA ARG A 24 0.03 -15.08 -6.95
C ARG A 24 0.26 -13.66 -6.42
N LEU A 25 -0.15 -13.37 -5.18
CA LEU A 25 0.09 -12.06 -4.57
C LEU A 25 1.58 -11.82 -4.31
N LEU A 26 2.34 -12.84 -3.94
CA LEU A 26 3.81 -12.76 -3.80
C LEU A 26 4.47 -12.33 -5.10
N GLU A 27 4.15 -12.99 -6.21
CA GLU A 27 4.70 -12.65 -7.51
C GLU A 27 4.30 -11.24 -7.93
N LEU A 28 3.02 -10.90 -7.79
CA LEU A 28 2.51 -9.58 -8.14
C LEU A 28 3.16 -8.47 -7.31
N HIS A 29 3.30 -8.65 -6.00
CA HIS A 29 3.95 -7.68 -5.12
C HIS A 29 5.42 -7.51 -5.47
N ARG A 30 6.11 -8.60 -5.84
CA ARG A 30 7.52 -8.54 -6.30
C ARG A 30 7.68 -7.69 -7.55
N GLU A 31 6.83 -7.91 -8.55
CA GLU A 31 6.84 -7.12 -9.79
C GLU A 31 6.51 -5.65 -9.53
N THR A 32 5.50 -5.40 -8.68
CA THR A 32 5.04 -4.07 -8.27
C THR A 32 6.15 -3.29 -7.58
N LEU A 33 6.75 -3.89 -6.54
CA LEU A 33 7.85 -3.28 -5.78
C LEU A 33 9.02 -2.92 -6.71
N ALA A 34 9.41 -3.83 -7.60
CA ALA A 34 10.51 -3.58 -8.52
C ALA A 34 10.24 -2.37 -9.42
N ARG A 35 9.01 -2.24 -9.95
CA ARG A 35 8.63 -1.11 -10.81
C ARG A 35 8.50 0.19 -10.03
N TYR A 36 7.79 0.15 -8.90
CA TYR A 36 7.57 1.32 -8.05
C TYR A 36 8.89 1.90 -7.57
N THR A 37 9.78 1.06 -7.02
CA THR A 37 11.07 1.53 -6.50
C THR A 37 11.98 2.07 -7.61
N GLU A 38 11.98 1.48 -8.80
CA GLU A 38 12.71 2.00 -9.95
C GLU A 38 12.15 3.35 -10.43
N ALA A 39 10.82 3.51 -10.49
CA ALA A 39 10.18 4.77 -10.83
C ALA A 39 10.56 5.87 -9.82
N VAL A 40 10.43 5.60 -8.52
CA VAL A 40 10.75 6.54 -7.44
C VAL A 40 12.25 6.93 -7.45
N LYS A 41 13.16 5.99 -7.73
CA LYS A 41 14.61 6.27 -7.82
C LYS A 41 14.99 7.20 -8.98
N ARG A 42 14.23 7.18 -10.09
CA ARG A 42 14.49 8.02 -11.27
C ARG A 42 14.05 9.47 -11.11
N ILE A 43 13.16 9.75 -10.16
CA ILE A 43 12.65 11.10 -9.91
C ILE A 43 13.74 11.93 -9.21
N ASP A 44 14.18 13.00 -9.87
CA ASP A 44 15.03 14.03 -9.26
C ASP A 44 14.19 15.14 -8.59
N ALA A 45 14.83 16.05 -7.86
CA ALA A 45 14.13 17.13 -7.15
C ALA A 45 13.33 18.06 -8.10
N ARG A 46 13.74 18.21 -9.36
CA ARG A 46 13.04 19.04 -10.33
C ARG A 46 11.78 18.34 -10.83
N ALA A 47 11.85 17.03 -11.08
CA ALA A 47 10.71 16.21 -11.44
C ALA A 47 9.72 16.08 -10.26
N ALA A 48 10.23 15.90 -9.04
CA ALA A 48 9.44 15.84 -7.82
C ALA A 48 8.57 17.09 -7.59
N ALA A 49 9.04 18.27 -8.02
CA ALA A 49 8.32 19.53 -7.92
C ALA A 49 7.28 19.76 -9.03
N ARG A 50 7.20 18.90 -10.06
CA ARG A 50 6.20 19.03 -11.13
C ARG A 50 4.83 18.57 -10.63
N ALA A 51 3.79 19.17 -11.21
CA ALA A 51 2.42 18.71 -10.98
C ALA A 51 2.18 17.36 -11.65
N SER A 52 1.49 16.45 -10.95
CA SER A 52 0.85 15.25 -11.47
C SER A 52 -0.48 15.58 -12.16
N SER A 53 -1.07 14.56 -12.77
CA SER A 53 -2.38 14.62 -13.43
C SER A 53 -3.52 15.15 -12.56
N ASP A 54 -3.46 14.95 -11.24
CA ASP A 54 -4.47 15.40 -10.26
C ASP A 54 -4.14 16.75 -9.60
N GLY A 55 -3.06 17.41 -10.02
CA GLY A 55 -2.65 18.71 -9.52
C GLY A 55 -1.78 18.69 -8.26
N ARG A 56 -1.57 17.53 -7.61
CA ARG A 56 -0.53 17.38 -6.57
C ARG A 56 0.85 17.54 -7.19
N THR A 57 1.87 17.82 -6.39
CA THR A 57 3.26 17.64 -6.86
C THR A 57 3.62 16.15 -6.86
N MET A 58 4.58 15.75 -7.69
CA MET A 58 5.05 14.36 -7.69
C MET A 58 5.62 13.92 -6.33
N ALA A 59 6.24 14.85 -5.61
CA ALA A 59 6.64 14.64 -4.22
C ALA A 59 5.45 14.31 -3.31
N GLN A 60 4.32 15.00 -3.45
CA GLN A 60 3.11 14.73 -2.66
C GLN A 60 2.44 13.41 -3.04
N VAL A 61 2.46 13.03 -4.32
CA VAL A 61 1.99 11.71 -4.77
C VAL A 61 2.82 10.59 -4.13
N VAL A 62 4.16 10.67 -4.23
CA VAL A 62 5.04 9.65 -3.65
C VAL A 62 4.92 9.61 -2.12
N ALA A 63 4.80 10.77 -1.46
CA ALA A 63 4.58 10.82 -0.02
C ALA A 63 3.24 10.21 0.41
N HIS A 64 2.19 10.38 -0.40
CA HIS A 64 0.89 9.80 -0.16
C HIS A 64 0.94 8.26 -0.21
N ILE A 65 1.57 7.70 -1.24
CA ILE A 65 1.79 6.24 -1.36
C ILE A 65 2.55 5.71 -0.15
N ALA A 66 3.68 6.34 0.17
CA ALA A 66 4.50 5.96 1.32
C ALA A 66 3.74 6.05 2.66
N ASP A 67 2.76 6.95 2.78
CA ASP A 67 1.95 7.07 3.99
C ASP A 67 0.92 5.95 4.13
N TRP A 68 0.28 5.55 3.03
CA TRP A 68 -0.57 4.37 3.03
C TRP A 68 0.24 3.10 3.31
N GLU A 69 1.41 2.94 2.70
CA GLU A 69 2.33 1.82 2.97
C GLU A 69 2.71 1.75 4.46
N ARG A 70 3.03 2.89 5.09
CA ARG A 70 3.27 2.94 6.54
C ARG A 70 2.06 2.49 7.34
N TYR A 71 0.86 2.83 6.90
CA TYR A 71 -0.36 2.39 7.58
C TYR A 71 -0.58 0.88 7.41
N PHE A 72 -0.34 0.33 6.22
CA PHE A 72 -0.38 -1.10 5.96
C PHE A 72 0.69 -1.87 6.75
N ILE A 73 1.88 -1.31 6.95
CA ILE A 73 2.94 -1.87 7.80
C ILE A 73 2.44 -2.03 9.24
N LEU A 74 1.76 -1.01 9.77
CA LEU A 74 1.20 -1.07 11.13
C LEU A 74 0.12 -2.15 11.22
N ALA A 75 -0.77 -2.22 10.24
CA ALA A 75 -1.80 -3.25 10.18
C ALA A 75 -1.22 -4.67 10.04
N ALA A 76 -0.17 -4.84 9.22
CA ALA A 76 0.59 -6.07 9.09
C ALA A 76 1.25 -6.48 10.42
N GLY A 77 1.78 -5.52 11.17
CA GLY A 77 2.29 -5.76 12.53
C GLY A 77 1.21 -6.24 13.50
N GLU A 78 0.02 -5.63 13.45
CA GLU A 78 -1.13 -6.08 14.25
C GLU A 78 -1.57 -7.50 13.87
N LEU A 79 -1.65 -7.82 12.58
CA LEU A 79 -1.94 -9.18 12.09
C LEU A 79 -0.90 -10.19 12.61
N ALA A 80 0.39 -9.87 12.50
CA ALA A 80 1.48 -10.72 12.97
C ALA A 80 1.41 -10.95 14.51
N ALA A 81 0.86 -9.99 15.25
CA ALA A 81 0.60 -10.11 16.69
C ALA A 81 -0.70 -10.86 17.02
N GLY A 82 -1.45 -11.35 16.01
CA GLY A 82 -2.69 -12.11 16.18
C GLY A 82 -3.96 -11.27 16.25
N VAL A 83 -3.91 -9.98 15.91
CA VAL A 83 -5.10 -9.12 15.85
C VAL A 83 -5.89 -9.45 14.59
N ALA A 84 -7.10 -10.00 14.76
CA ALA A 84 -7.93 -10.42 13.63
C ALA A 84 -8.60 -9.25 12.86
N TRP A 85 -8.62 -8.04 13.44
CA TRP A 85 -9.19 -6.82 12.83
C TRP A 85 -8.27 -5.63 13.17
N PRO A 86 -7.26 -5.34 12.34
CA PRO A 86 -6.33 -4.23 12.55
C PRO A 86 -7.05 -2.88 12.63
N GLN A 87 -6.48 -1.93 13.39
CA GLN A 87 -7.07 -0.61 13.59
C GLN A 87 -7.19 0.21 12.29
N PHE A 88 -6.35 -0.10 11.30
CA PHE A 88 -6.44 0.42 9.94
C PHE A 88 -7.86 0.33 9.37
N MET A 89 -8.58 -0.76 9.66
CA MET A 89 -9.94 -0.99 9.15
C MET A 89 -10.95 0.05 9.65
N GLU A 90 -10.59 0.84 10.67
CA GLU A 90 -11.36 1.95 11.19
C GLU A 90 -10.63 3.30 11.02
N LEU A 91 -9.60 3.36 10.18
CA LEU A 91 -8.71 4.51 9.99
C LEU A 91 -8.09 5.03 11.30
N LYS A 92 -7.76 4.10 12.21
CA LYS A 92 -7.07 4.37 13.49
C LYS A 92 -5.71 3.71 13.55
N GLY A 93 -4.87 4.20 14.46
CA GLY A 93 -3.61 3.52 14.80
C GLY A 93 -2.41 3.96 13.98
N TYR A 94 -2.54 4.98 13.14
CA TYR A 94 -1.40 5.52 12.39
C TYR A 94 -0.37 6.12 13.34
N LEU A 95 0.87 5.65 13.27
CA LEU A 95 1.97 6.11 14.12
C LEU A 95 2.87 7.10 13.39
N GLU A 96 3.03 8.28 13.99
CA GLU A 96 4.04 9.26 13.62
C GLU A 96 5.45 8.88 14.08
N GLU A 97 6.46 9.52 13.51
CA GLU A 97 7.88 9.26 13.86
C GLU A 97 8.20 9.57 15.32
N ASP A 98 7.43 10.47 15.95
CA ASP A 98 7.54 10.83 17.37
C ASP A 98 6.73 9.91 18.29
N GLY A 99 6.10 8.87 17.73
CA GLY A 99 5.29 7.90 18.47
C GLY A 99 3.85 8.34 18.75
N ARG A 100 3.41 9.52 18.29
CA ARG A 100 2.01 9.90 18.40
C ARG A 100 1.14 8.98 17.55
N CYS A 101 0.09 8.47 18.16
CA CYS A 101 -0.94 7.69 17.51
C CYS A 101 -2.08 8.60 17.05
N LEU A 102 -2.37 8.56 15.75
CA LEU A 102 -3.38 9.37 15.08
C LEU A 102 -4.57 8.52 14.66
N GLN A 103 -5.70 9.20 14.49
CA GLN A 103 -6.97 8.64 14.04
C GLN A 103 -7.55 9.61 13.01
N PHE A 104 -8.21 9.08 11.98
CA PHE A 104 -8.80 9.86 10.90
C PHE A 104 -10.28 9.51 10.77
N GLU A 105 -11.11 10.51 10.51
CA GLU A 105 -12.56 10.29 10.34
C GLU A 105 -12.89 9.75 8.95
N SER A 106 -12.01 10.00 7.97
CA SER A 106 -12.18 9.59 6.59
C SER A 106 -10.85 9.41 5.86
N VAL A 107 -10.91 8.74 4.70
CA VAL A 107 -9.79 8.65 3.74
C VAL A 107 -9.33 10.05 3.32
N ASP A 108 -10.27 10.98 3.11
CA ASP A 108 -9.95 12.36 2.75
C ASP A 108 -9.17 13.09 3.86
N ASP A 109 -9.51 12.84 5.14
CA ASP A 109 -8.78 13.43 6.26
C ASP A 109 -7.34 12.92 6.34
N PHE A 110 -7.13 11.62 6.11
CA PHE A 110 -5.80 11.03 6.02
C PHE A 110 -5.01 11.60 4.83
N ASN A 111 -5.64 11.70 3.66
CA ASN A 111 -5.02 12.25 2.46
C ASN A 111 -4.62 13.71 2.64
N ALA A 112 -5.50 14.51 3.25
CA ALA A 112 -5.22 15.90 3.58
C ALA A 112 -4.11 16.03 4.63
N TYR A 113 -4.07 15.12 5.61
CA TYR A 113 -2.99 15.03 6.58
C TYR A 113 -1.63 14.75 5.90
N SER A 114 -1.56 13.71 5.07
CA SER A 114 -0.34 13.33 4.34
C SER A 114 0.16 14.48 3.46
N ALA A 115 -0.74 15.08 2.67
CA ALA A 115 -0.41 16.20 1.79
C ALA A 115 0.15 17.42 2.55
N ARG A 116 -0.45 17.80 3.68
CA ARG A 116 0.04 18.89 4.53
C ARG A 116 1.42 18.59 5.11
N ARG A 117 1.62 17.37 5.57
CA ARG A 117 2.88 16.94 6.19
C ARG A 117 4.03 16.91 5.18
N ALA A 118 3.76 16.41 3.98
CA ALA A 118 4.75 16.29 2.91
C ALA A 118 5.12 17.64 2.25
N ALA A 119 4.24 18.65 2.29
CA ALA A 119 4.44 19.93 1.61
C ALA A 119 5.73 20.68 2.01
N GLY A 120 6.22 20.46 3.23
CA GLY A 120 7.44 21.10 3.74
C GLY A 120 8.69 20.21 3.68
N TRP A 121 8.60 19.01 3.15
CA TRP A 121 9.70 18.05 3.21
C TRP A 121 10.63 18.12 1.99
N PRO A 122 11.96 18.00 2.19
CA PRO A 122 12.88 17.80 1.08
C PRO A 122 12.56 16.51 0.32
N TRP A 123 12.72 16.54 -1.00
CA TRP A 123 12.46 15.37 -1.85
C TRP A 123 13.22 14.13 -1.37
N GLU A 124 14.47 14.28 -0.95
CA GLU A 124 15.31 13.18 -0.52
C GLU A 124 14.76 12.49 0.74
N ARG A 125 14.02 13.22 1.60
CA ARG A 125 13.32 12.64 2.74
C ARG A 125 12.14 11.78 2.26
N ILE A 126 11.32 12.33 1.37
CA ILE A 126 10.15 11.64 0.82
C ILE A 126 10.58 10.37 0.08
N GLN A 127 11.58 10.48 -0.79
CA GLN A 127 12.12 9.36 -1.56
C GLN A 127 12.62 8.24 -0.64
N ARG A 128 13.42 8.57 0.39
CA ARG A 128 13.88 7.55 1.35
C ARG A 128 12.75 6.91 2.14
N MET A 129 11.73 7.70 2.52
CA MET A 129 10.58 7.17 3.23
C MET A 129 9.80 6.19 2.36
N ALA A 130 9.50 6.56 1.12
CA ALA A 130 8.79 5.73 0.15
C ALA A 130 9.52 4.41 -0.13
N LEU A 131 10.80 4.48 -0.53
CA LEU A 131 11.58 3.28 -0.82
C LEU A 131 11.66 2.33 0.39
N ARG A 132 11.83 2.88 1.59
CA ARG A 132 11.87 2.08 2.81
C ARG A 132 10.52 1.46 3.15
N ALA A 133 9.42 2.21 3.01
CA ALA A 133 8.09 1.73 3.34
C ALA A 133 7.70 0.57 2.40
N ALA A 134 7.86 0.73 1.09
CA ALA A 134 7.62 -0.34 0.11
C ALA A 134 8.45 -1.61 0.41
N GLU A 135 9.76 -1.47 0.67
CA GLU A 135 10.63 -2.61 1.00
C GLU A 135 10.22 -3.32 2.30
N VAL A 136 9.84 -2.56 3.34
CA VAL A 136 9.39 -3.14 4.62
C VAL A 136 8.05 -3.84 4.45
N LEU A 137 7.11 -3.22 3.73
CA LEU A 137 5.79 -3.78 3.46
C LEU A 137 5.89 -5.10 2.70
N TYR A 138 6.72 -5.14 1.66
CA TYR A 138 7.06 -6.37 0.94
C TYR A 138 7.67 -7.42 1.87
N ALA A 139 8.67 -7.05 2.69
CA ALA A 139 9.33 -7.99 3.58
C ALA A 139 8.36 -8.60 4.63
N LEU A 140 7.38 -7.84 5.12
CA LEU A 140 6.39 -8.33 6.08
C LEU A 140 5.46 -9.39 5.47
N TYR A 141 4.86 -9.10 4.32
CA TYR A 141 3.88 -10.01 3.70
C TYR A 141 4.51 -11.22 3.02
N THR A 142 5.77 -11.13 2.60
CA THR A 142 6.44 -12.22 1.86
C THR A 142 7.24 -13.16 2.76
N ASN A 143 7.35 -12.83 4.04
CA ASN A 143 7.99 -13.67 5.05
C ASN A 143 6.94 -14.48 5.81
N ALA A 144 6.86 -15.78 5.48
CA ALA A 144 5.92 -16.71 6.10
C ALA A 144 6.17 -16.92 7.61
N GLU A 145 7.34 -16.56 8.16
CA GLU A 145 7.60 -16.61 9.61
C GLU A 145 7.01 -15.41 10.34
N ILE A 146 6.68 -14.32 9.63
CA ILE A 146 6.08 -13.11 10.19
C ILE A 146 4.57 -13.10 9.93
N LEU A 147 4.17 -13.29 8.68
CA LEU A 147 2.78 -13.37 8.24
C LEU A 147 2.53 -14.66 7.47
N PRO A 148 2.39 -15.80 8.16
CA PRO A 148 2.01 -17.05 7.52
C PRO A 148 0.60 -16.97 6.93
N ILE A 149 0.31 -17.85 5.96
CA ILE A 149 -1.00 -18.00 5.32
C ILE A 149 -2.10 -18.17 6.37
N GLU A 150 -1.82 -18.93 7.43
CA GLU A 150 -2.73 -19.21 8.54
C GLU A 150 -3.12 -17.92 9.28
N THR A 151 -2.21 -16.97 9.46
CA THR A 151 -2.50 -15.66 10.08
C THR A 151 -3.38 -14.82 9.17
N LEU A 152 -3.11 -14.83 7.86
CA LEU A 152 -3.92 -14.09 6.88
C LEU A 152 -5.35 -14.66 6.82
N ASP A 153 -5.50 -15.98 6.78
CA ASP A 153 -6.79 -16.69 6.77
C ASP A 153 -7.57 -16.57 8.09
N ALA A 154 -6.89 -16.51 9.23
CA ALA A 154 -7.53 -16.44 10.56
C ALA A 154 -8.08 -15.04 10.91
N SER A 155 -7.75 -14.02 10.11
CA SER A 155 -8.31 -12.68 10.27
C SER A 155 -9.83 -12.67 10.03
N ARG A 156 -10.51 -11.65 10.55
CA ARG A 156 -11.96 -11.54 10.42
C ARG A 156 -12.36 -11.37 8.96
N MET A 157 -13.49 -11.96 8.57
CA MET A 157 -14.08 -11.76 7.24
C MET A 157 -14.52 -10.31 7.04
N TYR A 158 -14.21 -9.79 5.86
CA TYR A 158 -14.60 -8.47 5.40
C TYR A 158 -15.32 -8.58 4.06
N ASP A 159 -16.49 -7.94 4.00
CA ASP A 159 -17.29 -7.84 2.78
C ASP A 159 -16.96 -6.51 2.10
N THR A 160 -16.53 -6.56 0.84
CA THR A 160 -16.13 -5.39 0.06
C THR A 160 -16.61 -5.49 -1.39
N GLU A 161 -16.81 -4.34 -2.03
CA GLU A 161 -17.08 -4.21 -3.47
C GLU A 161 -15.97 -3.41 -4.20
N GLU A 162 -14.87 -3.12 -3.51
CA GLU A 162 -13.80 -2.23 -3.98
C GLU A 162 -13.12 -2.71 -5.27
N PHE A 163 -13.19 -4.00 -5.56
CA PHE A 163 -12.66 -4.60 -6.79
C PHE A 163 -13.72 -4.75 -7.90
N GLY A 164 -14.84 -4.02 -7.81
CA GLY A 164 -15.90 -4.00 -8.82
C GLY A 164 -16.94 -5.12 -8.72
N PHE A 165 -16.87 -5.96 -7.68
CA PHE A 165 -17.91 -6.95 -7.34
C PHE A 165 -17.83 -7.34 -5.87
N PRO A 166 -18.92 -7.91 -5.31
CA PRO A 166 -18.96 -8.37 -3.92
C PRO A 166 -17.97 -9.51 -3.67
N LEU A 167 -17.05 -9.28 -2.75
CA LEU A 167 -16.08 -10.26 -2.27
C LEU A 167 -16.18 -10.33 -0.74
N SER A 168 -16.25 -11.55 -0.20
CA SER A 168 -16.06 -11.81 1.23
C SER A 168 -14.72 -12.50 1.41
N ILE A 169 -13.78 -11.85 2.09
CA ILE A 169 -12.41 -12.33 2.26
C ILE A 169 -11.84 -11.97 3.64
N PRO A 170 -10.95 -12.78 4.24
CA PRO A 170 -10.27 -12.38 5.46
C PRO A 170 -9.47 -11.08 5.27
N VAL A 171 -9.53 -10.18 6.26
CA VAL A 171 -8.88 -8.86 6.23
C VAL A 171 -7.39 -8.92 5.90
N GLY A 172 -6.67 -9.94 6.34
CA GLY A 172 -5.24 -10.10 6.05
C GLY A 172 -4.95 -10.18 4.54
N TRP A 173 -5.78 -10.89 3.79
CA TRP A 173 -5.67 -10.93 2.33
C TRP A 173 -6.12 -9.65 1.66
N TYR A 174 -7.21 -9.06 2.18
CA TYR A 174 -7.72 -7.79 1.68
C TYR A 174 -6.65 -6.68 1.80
N LEU A 175 -6.02 -6.53 2.96
CA LEU A 175 -4.99 -5.51 3.20
C LEU A 175 -3.77 -5.70 2.31
N TRP A 176 -3.33 -6.95 2.08
CA TRP A 176 -2.25 -7.20 1.15
C TRP A 176 -2.62 -6.83 -0.29
N ALA A 177 -3.83 -7.19 -0.73
CA ALA A 177 -4.32 -6.86 -2.05
C ALA A 177 -4.44 -5.34 -2.28
N ILE A 178 -4.97 -4.59 -1.31
CA ILE A 178 -5.08 -3.13 -1.40
C ILE A 178 -3.70 -2.47 -1.37
N ALA A 179 -2.77 -2.94 -0.54
CA ALA A 179 -1.39 -2.47 -0.55
C ALA A 179 -0.73 -2.59 -1.92
N ILE A 180 -0.87 -3.76 -2.57
CA ILE A 180 -0.36 -3.98 -3.93
C ILE A 180 -1.06 -3.05 -4.94
N GLY A 181 -2.39 -2.92 -4.86
CA GLY A 181 -3.16 -2.04 -5.75
C GLY A 181 -2.74 -0.58 -5.63
N HIS A 182 -2.42 -0.13 -4.42
CA HIS A 182 -1.94 1.23 -4.14
C HIS A 182 -0.64 1.53 -4.89
N GLU A 183 0.35 0.64 -4.80
CA GLU A 183 1.61 0.77 -5.53
C GLU A 183 1.46 0.59 -7.06
N LEU A 184 0.60 -0.34 -7.50
CA LEU A 184 0.41 -0.69 -8.92
C LEU A 184 -0.25 0.41 -9.74
N GLU A 185 -1.23 1.10 -9.15
CA GLU A 185 -2.20 1.89 -9.91
C GLU A 185 -2.23 3.35 -9.51
N GLU A 186 -2.05 3.66 -8.22
CA GLU A 186 -2.13 5.03 -7.79
C GLU A 186 -1.00 5.84 -8.43
N HIS A 187 -1.39 6.74 -9.34
CA HIS A 187 -0.48 7.57 -10.12
C HIS A 187 0.53 6.79 -10.97
N ALA A 188 0.26 5.53 -11.31
CA ALA A 188 1.20 4.72 -12.09
C ALA A 188 1.54 5.33 -13.46
N GLN A 189 0.60 6.06 -14.06
CA GLN A 189 0.83 6.85 -15.28
C GLN A 189 1.75 8.05 -15.01
N ASP A 190 1.53 8.80 -13.93
CA ASP A 190 2.38 9.93 -13.56
C ASP A 190 3.81 9.47 -13.20
N LEU A 191 3.92 8.29 -12.57
CA LEU A 191 5.19 7.63 -12.22
C LEU A 191 5.84 6.88 -13.39
N GLN A 192 5.17 6.76 -14.54
CA GLN A 192 5.67 6.05 -15.74
C GLN A 192 6.08 4.60 -15.42
N MET A 193 5.25 3.90 -14.64
CA MET A 193 5.49 2.50 -14.23
C MET A 193 5.17 1.48 -15.33
N TRP A 194 4.40 1.90 -16.32
CA TRP A 194 3.91 1.09 -17.44
C TRP A 194 4.20 1.83 -18.76
N ASP A 195 4.40 1.06 -19.83
CA ASP A 195 4.63 1.56 -21.20
C ASP A 195 3.31 2.01 -21.87
#